data_AF-A0A4Y2HVJ1-F1
#
_entry.id   AF-A0A4Y2HVJ1-F1
#
_cell.length_a   1.000
_cell.length_b   1.000
_cell.length_c   1.000
_cell.angle_alpha   90.00
_cell.angle_beta   90.00
_cell.angle_gamma   90.00
#
_symmetry.space_group_name_H-M   'P 1'
#
loop_
_entity.id
_entity.type
_entity.pdbx_description
1 polymer ?
#
loop_
_entity_poly.entity_id
_entity_poly.type
_entity_poly.pdbx_seq_one_letter_code
_entity_poly.pdbx_strand_id
1 'polypeptide(L)'
;MAYRNACQRTIKESPAFLVYGWDPVMPLNLIYSDPVKSYCDTPTYAKQLVMNLQNTFAIVRKNLESSAQTYTTTNEKWPKSKRIEVGDMVYLHVPRIRENTTKKLAKFNQGPYCVIGKVNSVVFEIQRIDKPTDVQNVHINRLIKVLERETFPHSQDISERDGEGQQSDGRDRKNEELENNLPPHGHFRS
;
A
#
# COMPACT_ATOMS: atom_id res chain seq x y z
N MET A 1 9.16 30.38 4.51
CA MET A 1 10.56 30.36 5.00
C MET A 1 10.88 29.20 5.93
N ALA A 2 9.94 28.70 6.77
CA ALA A 2 10.22 27.65 7.76
C ALA A 2 10.89 26.37 7.23
N TYR A 3 10.37 25.77 6.14
CA TYR A 3 10.93 24.52 5.60
C TYR A 3 12.39 24.64 5.14
N ARG A 4 12.80 25.80 4.60
CA ARG A 4 14.15 26.01 4.08
C ARG A 4 15.20 26.14 5.17
N ASN A 5 14.81 26.58 6.36
CA ASN A 5 15.73 26.84 7.48
C ASN A 5 15.66 25.74 8.56
N ALA A 6 14.73 24.80 8.41
CA ALA A 6 14.60 23.68 9.34
C ALA A 6 15.66 22.61 9.05
N CYS A 7 16.25 22.06 10.10
CA CYS A 7 17.16 20.92 9.98
C CYS A 7 16.40 19.68 9.49
N GLN A 8 16.83 19.08 8.39
CA GLN A 8 16.23 17.86 7.87
C GLN A 8 16.82 16.62 8.54
N ARG A 9 15.97 15.69 9.01
CA ARG A 9 16.41 14.49 9.74
C ARG A 9 17.43 13.62 8.98
N THR A 10 17.23 13.42 7.68
CA THR A 10 18.09 12.57 6.83
C THR A 10 19.43 13.24 6.54
N ILE A 11 19.41 14.53 6.23
CA ILE A 11 20.58 15.28 5.77
C ILE A 11 21.40 15.78 6.97
N LYS A 12 20.73 16.06 8.10
CA LYS A 12 21.24 16.68 9.33
C LYS A 12 21.66 18.15 9.19
N GLU A 13 21.28 18.80 8.11
CA GLU A 13 21.55 20.21 7.83
C GLU A 13 20.29 20.93 7.35
N SER A 14 20.37 22.26 7.33
CA SER A 14 19.35 23.18 6.79
C SER A 14 19.48 23.30 5.26
N PRO A 15 18.38 23.19 4.48
CA PRO A 15 18.43 23.43 3.04
C PRO A 15 18.99 24.80 2.64
N ALA A 16 18.74 25.84 3.44
CA ALA A 16 19.27 27.18 3.19
C ALA A 16 20.80 27.21 3.33
N PHE A 17 21.34 26.57 4.38
CA PHE A 17 22.78 26.43 4.56
C PHE A 17 23.45 25.67 3.41
N LEU A 18 22.82 24.61 2.90
CA LEU A 18 23.40 23.86 1.76
C LEU A 18 23.41 24.65 0.45
N VAL A 19 22.45 25.56 0.24
CA VAL A 19 22.38 26.38 -0.97
C VAL A 19 23.32 27.59 -0.88
N TYR A 20 23.36 28.25 0.27
CA TYR A 20 24.00 29.56 0.41
C TYR A 20 25.27 29.55 1.27
N GLY A 21 25.54 28.46 2.01
CA GLY A 21 26.65 28.38 2.97
C GLY A 21 26.44 29.16 4.27
N TRP A 22 25.25 29.74 4.46
CA TRP A 22 24.84 30.42 5.68
C TRP A 22 23.36 30.17 5.96
N ASP A 23 22.96 30.33 7.23
CA ASP A 23 21.54 30.34 7.59
C ASP A 23 21.03 31.78 7.67
N PRO A 24 19.88 32.09 7.05
CA PRO A 24 19.32 33.43 7.09
C PRO A 24 18.88 33.79 8.51
N VAL A 25 18.99 35.08 8.85
CA VAL A 25 18.54 35.59 10.15
C VAL A 25 17.02 35.49 10.24
N MET A 26 16.55 34.66 11.17
CA MET A 26 15.13 34.51 11.46
C MET A 26 14.68 35.52 12.52
N PRO A 27 13.39 35.91 12.56
CA PRO A 27 12.87 36.80 13.60
C PRO A 27 13.15 36.30 15.03
N LEU A 28 13.15 34.98 15.21
CA LEU A 28 13.52 34.34 16.48
C LEU A 28 15.00 34.59 16.81
N ASN A 29 15.89 34.56 15.83
CA ASN A 29 17.31 34.80 16.06
C ASN A 29 17.53 36.21 16.61
N LEU A 30 16.78 37.23 16.16
CA LEU A 30 16.92 38.60 16.70
C LEU A 30 16.69 38.70 18.21
N ILE A 31 15.87 37.81 18.79
CA ILE A 31 15.55 37.79 20.22
C ILE A 31 16.54 36.91 20.99
N TYR A 32 17.01 35.81 20.38
CA TYR A 32 17.73 34.73 21.06
C TYR A 32 19.18 34.52 20.63
N SER A 33 19.68 35.22 19.61
CA SER A 33 21.05 35.00 19.11
C SER A 33 22.08 35.91 19.79
N ASP A 34 23.22 35.32 20.14
CA ASP A 34 24.41 36.02 20.62
C ASP A 34 24.97 36.96 19.54
N PRO A 35 25.67 38.06 19.92
CA PRO A 35 26.29 38.96 18.96
C PRO A 35 27.21 38.20 17.99
N VAL A 36 27.03 38.50 16.70
CA VAL A 36 27.64 37.82 15.56
C VAL A 36 29.15 37.61 15.74
N LYS A 37 29.63 36.41 15.44
CA LYS A 37 31.06 36.08 15.35
C LYS A 37 31.74 37.04 14.38
N SER A 38 32.66 37.84 14.88
CA SER A 38 33.49 38.74 14.07
C SER A 38 34.21 37.93 12.99
N TYR A 39 33.92 38.23 11.72
CA TYR A 39 34.62 37.62 10.59
C TYR A 39 35.98 38.32 10.45
N CYS A 40 37.06 37.58 10.72
CA CYS A 40 38.41 38.02 10.37
C CYS A 40 38.52 38.14 8.84
N ASP A 41 39.45 38.98 8.36
CA ASP A 41 39.76 39.36 6.97
C ASP A 41 39.04 38.61 5.82
N THR A 42 38.52 39.38 4.86
CA THR A 42 37.73 38.93 3.70
C THR A 42 38.28 37.71 2.92
N PRO A 43 39.59 37.58 2.60
CA PRO A 43 40.10 36.39 1.88
C PRO A 43 40.11 35.12 2.74
N THR A 44 40.21 35.26 4.07
CA THR A 44 40.24 34.13 5.02
C THR A 44 38.84 33.54 5.18
N TYR A 45 37.82 34.39 5.24
CA TYR A 45 36.42 33.97 5.35
C TYR A 45 35.96 33.14 4.13
N ALA A 46 36.26 33.59 2.91
CA ALA A 46 35.86 32.86 1.70
C ALA A 46 36.46 31.44 1.66
N LYS A 47 37.74 31.30 2.04
CA LYS A 47 38.41 29.99 2.13
C LYS A 47 37.75 29.09 3.18
N GLN A 48 37.45 29.64 4.36
CA GLN A 48 36.76 28.90 5.43
C GLN A 48 35.37 28.45 5.00
N LEU A 49 34.60 29.31 4.31
CA LEU A 49 33.27 28.99 3.82
C LEU A 49 33.30 27.82 2.82
N VAL A 50 34.23 27.86 1.86
CA VAL A 50 34.40 26.77 0.88
C VAL A 50 34.77 25.47 1.57
N MET A 51 35.70 25.50 2.52
CA MET A 51 36.12 24.31 3.27
C MET A 51 34.95 23.73 4.10
N ASN A 52 34.18 24.59 4.75
CA ASN A 52 32.99 24.19 5.52
C ASN A 52 31.95 23.53 4.61
N LEU A 53 31.64 24.12 3.46
CA LEU A 53 30.71 23.57 2.49
C LEU A 53 31.19 22.21 1.95
N GLN A 54 32.46 22.07 1.61
CA GLN A 54 33.01 20.79 1.14
C GLN A 54 32.87 19.70 2.20
N ASN A 55 33.16 20.01 3.46
CA ASN A 55 33.01 19.10 4.59
C ASN A 55 31.54 18.73 4.81
N THR A 56 30.63 19.71 4.77
CA THR A 56 29.20 19.46 4.98
C THR A 56 28.62 18.61 3.85
N PHE A 57 28.98 18.87 2.59
CA PHE A 57 28.56 18.04 1.46
C PHE A 57 29.12 16.60 1.53
N ALA A 58 30.31 16.40 2.12
CA ALA A 58 30.83 15.05 2.35
C ALA A 58 29.99 14.31 3.41
N ILE A 59 29.63 14.97 4.50
CA ILE A 59 28.77 14.42 5.55
C ILE A 59 27.37 14.12 5.01
N VAL A 60 26.77 15.06 4.28
CA VAL A 60 25.44 14.91 3.67
C VAL A 60 25.40 13.72 2.73
N ARG A 61 26.42 13.54 1.87
CA ARG A 61 26.51 12.37 0.98
C ARG A 61 26.52 11.06 1.75
N LYS A 62 27.34 10.97 2.81
CA LYS A 62 27.39 9.79 3.69
C LYS A 62 26.04 9.52 4.37
N ASN A 63 25.37 10.57 4.84
CA ASN A 63 24.07 10.44 5.50
C ASN A 63 22.98 9.96 4.52
N LEU A 64 22.97 10.49 3.30
CA LEU A 64 22.07 10.06 2.24
C LEU A 64 22.29 8.60 1.86
N GLU A 65 23.55 8.19 1.71
CA GLU A 65 23.90 6.80 1.41
C GLU A 65 23.46 5.85 2.53
N SER A 66 23.76 6.17 3.79
CA SER A 66 23.33 5.38 4.95
C SER A 66 21.80 5.30 5.05
N SER A 67 21.11 6.40 4.78
CA SER A 67 19.65 6.42 4.75
C SER A 67 19.10 5.54 3.63
N ALA A 68 19.69 5.59 2.43
CA ALA A 68 19.29 4.74 1.31
C ALA A 68 19.49 3.26 1.62
N GLN A 69 20.63 2.88 2.21
CA GLN A 69 20.89 1.52 2.66
C GLN A 69 19.84 1.05 3.68
N THR A 70 19.56 1.88 4.70
CA THR A 70 18.52 1.58 5.70
C THR A 70 17.15 1.35 5.06
N TYR A 71 16.77 2.19 4.08
CA TYR A 71 15.53 2.03 3.33
C TYR A 71 15.49 0.75 2.52
N THR A 72 16.60 0.36 1.86
CA THR A 72 16.65 -0.91 1.13
C THR A 72 16.40 -2.10 2.07
N THR A 73 17.14 -2.21 3.19
CA THR A 73 17.00 -3.32 4.14
C THR A 73 15.61 -3.41 4.77
N THR A 74 14.98 -2.28 5.09
CA THR A 74 13.68 -2.28 5.77
C THR A 74 12.52 -2.58 4.82
N ASN A 75 12.65 -2.25 3.53
CA ASN A 75 11.56 -2.30 2.55
C ASN A 75 11.45 -3.64 1.79
N GLU A 76 12.29 -4.63 2.06
CA GLU A 76 12.48 -5.79 1.17
C GLU A 76 11.33 -6.82 1.09
N LYS A 77 10.20 -6.65 1.78
CA LYS A 77 9.18 -7.71 1.83
C LYS A 77 7.83 -7.27 1.33
N TRP A 78 7.65 -7.40 0.02
CA TRP A 78 6.33 -7.46 -0.58
C TRP A 78 5.61 -8.71 -0.06
N PRO A 79 4.33 -8.61 0.34
CA PRO A 79 3.55 -9.79 0.70
C PRO A 79 3.47 -10.75 -0.49
N LYS A 80 3.53 -12.07 -0.22
CA LYS A 80 3.48 -13.11 -1.27
C LYS A 80 2.27 -12.95 -2.20
N SER A 81 1.16 -12.39 -1.69
CA SER A 81 -0.06 -12.08 -2.43
C SER A 81 0.12 -11.08 -3.58
N LYS A 82 1.27 -10.40 -3.66
CA LYS A 82 1.60 -9.44 -4.72
C LYS A 82 2.59 -9.97 -5.76
N ARG A 83 2.89 -11.27 -5.75
CA ARG A 83 3.64 -11.91 -6.85
C ARG A 83 2.73 -12.00 -8.07
N ILE A 84 2.90 -11.02 -8.96
CA ILE A 84 2.20 -10.90 -10.25
C ILE A 84 3.21 -11.21 -11.34
N GLU A 85 2.83 -12.12 -12.23
CA GLU A 85 3.60 -12.54 -13.39
C GLU A 85 2.83 -12.26 -14.69
N VAL A 86 3.52 -12.38 -15.82
CA VAL A 86 2.90 -12.22 -17.14
C VAL A 86 1.88 -13.34 -17.35
N GLY A 87 0.70 -13.00 -17.87
CA GLY A 87 -0.43 -13.91 -18.03
C GLY A 87 -1.40 -13.95 -16.85
N ASP A 88 -1.03 -13.38 -15.69
CA ASP A 88 -1.95 -13.31 -14.56
C ASP A 88 -3.13 -12.38 -14.85
N MET A 89 -4.32 -12.77 -14.36
CA MET A 89 -5.46 -11.87 -14.30
C MET A 89 -5.36 -10.96 -13.07
N VAL A 90 -5.58 -9.66 -13.30
CA VAL A 90 -5.49 -8.62 -12.26
C VAL A 90 -6.65 -7.64 -12.35
N TYR A 91 -7.12 -7.16 -11.20
CA TYR A 91 -7.99 -6.00 -11.11
C TYR A 91 -7.17 -4.73 -10.99
N LEU A 92 -7.62 -3.66 -11.65
CA LEU A 92 -7.04 -2.33 -11.52
C LEU A 92 -7.79 -1.50 -10.48
N HIS A 93 -7.09 -1.06 -9.44
CA HIS A 93 -7.61 -0.11 -8.46
C HIS A 93 -7.57 1.32 -9.01
N VAL A 94 -8.75 1.89 -9.27
CA VAL A 94 -8.97 3.26 -9.70
C VAL A 94 -9.84 3.96 -8.64
N PRO A 95 -9.25 4.79 -7.76
CA PRO A 95 -10.00 5.53 -6.74
C PRO A 95 -10.75 6.73 -7.32
N ARG A 96 -11.44 6.53 -8.46
CA ARG A 96 -12.28 7.56 -9.10
C ARG A 96 -13.72 7.32 -8.70
N ILE A 97 -14.29 8.27 -7.96
CA ILE A 97 -15.70 8.28 -7.60
C ILE A 97 -16.47 8.90 -8.76
N ARG A 98 -17.54 8.24 -9.21
CA ARG A 98 -18.44 8.81 -10.23
C ARG A 98 -19.30 9.90 -9.59
N GLU A 99 -19.65 10.90 -10.38
CA GLU A 99 -20.62 11.92 -9.98
C GLU A 99 -21.92 11.23 -9.53
N ASN A 100 -22.52 11.74 -8.46
CA ASN A 100 -23.73 11.17 -7.82
C ASN A 100 -23.56 9.80 -7.13
N THR A 101 -22.33 9.34 -6.87
CA THR A 101 -22.07 8.13 -6.07
C THR A 101 -21.29 8.47 -4.80
N THR A 102 -21.64 7.85 -3.67
CA THR A 102 -20.88 8.01 -2.42
C THR A 102 -19.64 7.12 -2.41
N LYS A 103 -18.60 7.52 -1.67
CA LYS A 103 -17.36 6.73 -1.52
C LYS A 103 -17.62 5.27 -1.09
N LYS A 104 -18.67 5.03 -0.30
CA LYS A 104 -19.05 3.71 0.22
C LYS A 104 -19.60 2.77 -0.85
N LEU A 105 -20.27 3.31 -1.88
CA LEU A 105 -20.90 2.54 -2.96
C LEU A 105 -20.09 2.58 -4.27
N ALA A 106 -18.95 3.26 -4.29
CA ALA A 106 -18.12 3.39 -5.48
C ALA A 106 -17.32 2.10 -5.78
N LYS A 107 -17.38 1.64 -7.03
CA LYS A 107 -16.59 0.51 -7.52
C LYS A 107 -15.17 0.97 -7.89
N PHE A 108 -14.23 0.84 -6.96
CA PHE A 108 -12.83 1.22 -7.20
C PHE A 108 -12.05 0.21 -8.04
N ASN A 109 -12.39 -1.07 -7.94
CA ASN A 109 -11.71 -2.12 -8.68
C ASN A 109 -12.38 -2.30 -10.04
N GLN A 110 -11.67 -1.94 -11.10
CA GLN A 110 -12.12 -2.05 -12.47
C GLN A 110 -11.57 -3.31 -13.11
N GLY A 111 -12.44 -3.99 -13.88
CA GLY A 111 -12.16 -4.97 -14.93
C GLY A 111 -11.23 -6.13 -14.58
N PRO A 112 -11.45 -7.33 -15.14
CA PRO A 112 -10.33 -8.23 -15.28
C PRO A 112 -9.41 -7.68 -16.39
N TYR A 113 -8.15 -7.45 -16.04
CA TYR A 113 -7.06 -7.18 -16.97
C TYR A 113 -6.13 -8.38 -17.01
N CYS A 114 -5.51 -8.63 -18.14
CA CYS A 114 -4.42 -9.59 -18.28
C CYS A 114 -3.09 -8.84 -18.27
N VAL A 115 -2.09 -9.34 -17.56
CA VAL A 115 -0.74 -8.79 -17.59
C VAL A 115 -0.05 -9.25 -18.88
N ILE A 116 0.23 -8.34 -19.80
CA ILE A 116 0.96 -8.67 -21.04
C ILE A 116 2.47 -8.70 -20.80
N GLY A 117 2.95 -7.78 -19.97
CA GLY A 117 4.37 -7.50 -19.88
C GLY A 117 4.77 -6.87 -18.57
N LYS A 118 6.09 -6.88 -18.32
CA LYS A 118 6.70 -6.28 -17.14
C LYS A 118 7.71 -5.24 -17.59
N VAL A 119 7.38 -3.96 -17.39
CA VAL A 119 8.28 -2.84 -17.73
C VAL A 119 9.42 -2.76 -16.73
N ASN A 120 9.11 -2.89 -15.42
CA ASN A 120 10.11 -2.99 -14.36
C ASN A 120 9.55 -3.80 -13.17
N SER A 121 10.31 -3.92 -12.07
CA SER A 121 9.89 -4.67 -10.88
C SER A 121 8.59 -4.18 -10.22
N VAL A 122 8.17 -2.95 -10.54
CA VAL A 122 7.07 -2.24 -9.87
C VAL A 122 5.98 -1.82 -10.86
N VAL A 123 6.26 -1.75 -12.16
CA VAL A 123 5.36 -1.28 -13.21
C VAL A 123 5.14 -2.41 -14.21
N PHE A 124 3.87 -2.75 -14.39
CA PHE A 124 3.40 -3.81 -15.26
C PHE A 124 2.53 -3.22 -16.37
N GLU A 125 2.60 -3.86 -17.53
CA GLU A 125 1.75 -3.56 -18.66
C GLU A 125 0.54 -4.48 -18.61
N ILE A 126 -0.65 -3.89 -18.57
CA ILE A 126 -1.91 -4.63 -18.46
C ILE A 126 -2.82 -4.31 -19.65
N GLN A 127 -3.57 -5.31 -20.09
CA GLN A 127 -4.55 -5.21 -21.15
C GLN A 127 -5.92 -5.57 -20.64
N ARG A 128 -6.92 -4.81 -21.06
CA ARG A 128 -8.29 -5.16 -20.72
C ARG A 128 -8.78 -6.34 -21.57
N ILE A 129 -9.40 -7.33 -20.93
CA ILE A 129 -9.93 -8.51 -21.65
C ILE A 129 -11.02 -8.12 -22.65
N ASP A 130 -11.92 -7.21 -22.26
CA ASP A 130 -13.02 -6.77 -23.13
C ASP A 130 -12.56 -5.94 -24.34
N LYS A 131 -11.39 -5.29 -24.25
CA LYS A 131 -10.92 -4.27 -25.19
C LYS A 131 -9.41 -4.39 -25.37
N PRO A 132 -8.92 -5.14 -26.37
CA PRO A 132 -7.49 -5.39 -26.53
C PRO A 132 -6.67 -4.13 -26.88
N THR A 133 -7.31 -3.06 -27.37
CA THR A 133 -6.66 -1.77 -27.61
C THR A 133 -6.36 -0.99 -26.32
N ASP A 134 -7.01 -1.34 -25.21
CA ASP A 134 -6.84 -0.66 -23.91
C ASP A 134 -5.67 -1.29 -23.14
N VAL A 135 -4.46 -0.81 -23.47
CA VAL A 135 -3.19 -1.20 -22.85
C VAL A 135 -2.66 -0.05 -22.02
N GLN A 136 -2.23 -0.33 -20.79
CA GLN A 136 -1.73 0.70 -19.87
C GLN A 136 -0.63 0.18 -18.95
N ASN A 137 0.29 1.07 -18.60
CA ASN A 137 1.36 0.82 -17.65
C ASN A 137 0.94 1.25 -16.25
N VAL A 138 0.94 0.30 -15.31
CA VAL A 138 0.40 0.51 -13.97
C VAL A 138 1.37 0.02 -12.90
N HIS A 139 1.50 0.80 -11.83
CA HIS A 139 2.25 0.44 -10.64
C HIS A 139 1.57 -0.72 -9.87
N ILE A 140 2.35 -1.71 -9.43
CA ILE A 140 1.94 -2.95 -8.74
C ILE A 140 1.02 -2.71 -7.55
N ASN A 141 1.22 -1.62 -6.80
CA ASN A 141 0.32 -1.17 -5.72
C ASN A 141 -1.15 -0.97 -6.12
N ARG A 142 -1.42 -0.73 -7.40
CA ARG A 142 -2.79 -0.58 -7.92
C ARG A 142 -3.33 -1.86 -8.54
N LEU A 143 -2.54 -2.94 -8.58
CA LEU A 143 -2.94 -4.22 -9.14
C LEU A 143 -3.32 -5.18 -8.00
N ILE A 144 -4.41 -5.91 -8.21
CA ILE A 144 -4.89 -6.95 -7.30
C ILE A 144 -4.99 -8.23 -8.11
N LYS A 145 -4.17 -9.24 -7.77
CA LYS A 145 -4.20 -10.55 -8.43
C LYS A 145 -5.56 -11.20 -8.21
N VAL A 146 -6.17 -11.66 -9.30
CA VAL A 146 -7.38 -12.48 -9.27
C VAL A 146 -6.94 -13.89 -8.85
N LEU A 147 -7.44 -14.36 -7.72
CA LEU A 147 -7.30 -15.77 -7.35
C LEU A 147 -8.46 -16.51 -8.01
N GLU A 148 -8.15 -17.60 -8.71
CA GLU A 148 -9.16 -18.52 -9.21
C GLU A 148 -10.00 -19.00 -8.01
N ARG A 149 -11.33 -18.86 -8.16
CA ARG A 149 -12.28 -19.36 -7.16
C ARG A 149 -12.80 -20.68 -7.68
N GLU A 150 -12.81 -21.69 -6.82
CA GLU A 150 -13.60 -22.88 -7.05
C GLU A 150 -15.04 -22.45 -7.31
N THR A 151 -15.57 -22.78 -8.49
CA THR A 151 -16.96 -22.49 -8.82
C THR A 151 -17.82 -23.24 -7.83
N PHE A 152 -18.72 -22.53 -7.14
CA PHE A 152 -19.71 -23.19 -6.28
C PHE A 152 -20.43 -24.26 -7.10
N PRO A 153 -20.46 -25.53 -6.65
CA PRO A 153 -21.18 -26.57 -7.36
C PRO A 153 -22.64 -26.14 -7.46
N HIS A 154 -23.11 -25.99 -8.70
CA HIS A 154 -24.51 -25.68 -8.98
C HIS A 154 -25.32 -26.90 -8.56
N SER A 155 -26.11 -26.78 -7.49
CA SER A 155 -27.06 -27.80 -7.08
C SER A 155 -28.02 -28.05 -8.25
N GLN A 156 -27.90 -29.19 -8.92
CA GLN A 156 -28.86 -29.59 -9.93
C GLN A 156 -30.22 -29.83 -9.28
N ASP A 157 -31.25 -29.26 -9.89
CA ASP A 157 -32.64 -29.31 -9.45
C ASP A 157 -33.10 -30.74 -9.16
N ILE A 158 -33.72 -30.92 -8.00
CA ILE A 158 -34.48 -32.13 -7.66
C ILE A 158 -35.71 -32.11 -8.57
N SER A 159 -35.64 -32.86 -9.67
CA SER A 159 -36.74 -33.05 -10.60
C SER A 159 -37.99 -33.56 -9.86
N GLU A 160 -39.08 -32.83 -10.05
CA GLU A 160 -40.45 -33.17 -9.70
C GLU A 160 -40.73 -34.65 -10.01
N ARG A 161 -41.18 -35.41 -9.00
CA ARG A 161 -41.91 -36.65 -9.21
C ARG A 161 -43.36 -36.42 -8.83
N ASP A 162 -44.18 -36.27 -9.85
CA ASP A 162 -45.63 -36.31 -9.77
C ASP A 162 -46.13 -37.69 -9.30
N GLY A 163 -47.23 -37.68 -8.54
CA GLY A 163 -48.34 -38.60 -8.83
C GLY A 163 -48.61 -39.76 -7.88
N GLU A 164 -49.66 -39.57 -7.07
CA GLU A 164 -50.70 -40.53 -6.67
C GLU A 164 -50.45 -41.51 -5.51
N GLY A 165 -51.38 -41.48 -4.55
CA GLY A 165 -51.30 -42.22 -3.30
C GLY A 165 -52.20 -43.45 -3.22
N GLN A 166 -52.14 -44.12 -2.08
CA GLN A 166 -53.26 -44.79 -1.42
C GLN A 166 -52.86 -45.24 -0.01
N GLN A 167 -53.82 -45.13 0.90
CA GLN A 167 -53.78 -45.55 2.29
C GLN A 167 -53.65 -47.07 2.42
N SER A 168 -52.95 -47.55 3.45
CA SER A 168 -53.43 -48.67 4.24
C SER A 168 -52.89 -48.67 5.68
N ASP A 169 -53.79 -49.10 6.54
CA ASP A 169 -53.85 -49.13 8.00
C ASP A 169 -52.92 -50.20 8.62
N GLY A 170 -52.52 -50.05 9.89
CA GLY A 170 -51.97 -51.19 10.66
C GLY A 170 -51.00 -50.88 11.81
N ARG A 171 -51.49 -51.05 13.04
CA ARG A 171 -50.84 -50.91 14.37
C ARG A 171 -49.72 -51.96 14.63
N ASP A 172 -48.65 -51.59 15.34
CA ASP A 172 -48.40 -51.91 16.78
C ASP A 172 -46.91 -51.82 17.24
N ARG A 173 -46.72 -51.03 18.30
CA ARG A 173 -45.84 -51.14 19.51
C ARG A 173 -44.46 -51.85 19.47
N LYS A 174 -43.42 -51.10 19.86
CA LYS A 174 -42.63 -51.18 21.12
C LYS A 174 -41.37 -50.27 20.99
N ASN A 175 -41.18 -49.29 21.88
CA ASN A 175 -40.22 -49.27 23.01
C ASN A 175 -38.79 -49.61 22.58
N GLU A 176 -37.70 -48.97 22.98
CA GLU A 176 -37.33 -47.87 23.88
C GLU A 176 -35.80 -47.71 23.66
N GLU A 177 -35.19 -46.66 24.18
CA GLU A 177 -33.73 -46.48 24.32
C GLU A 177 -32.93 -46.11 23.07
N LEU A 178 -32.63 -44.82 22.94
CA LEU A 178 -31.27 -44.26 23.15
C LEU A 178 -31.29 -42.75 22.85
N GLU A 179 -32.17 -42.02 23.54
CA GLU A 179 -31.90 -40.60 23.79
C GLU A 179 -30.82 -40.52 24.86
N ASN A 180 -29.56 -40.41 24.42
CA ASN A 180 -28.47 -39.85 25.18
C ASN A 180 -27.31 -39.70 24.20
N ASN A 181 -27.08 -38.47 23.71
CA ASN A 181 -25.76 -37.89 23.38
C ASN A 181 -25.90 -36.62 22.51
N LEU A 182 -26.56 -35.58 23.01
CA LEU A 182 -26.35 -34.22 22.51
C LEU A 182 -25.70 -33.36 23.60
N PRO A 183 -24.46 -32.86 23.39
CA PRO A 183 -23.85 -31.93 24.33
C PRO A 183 -24.44 -30.51 24.19
N PRO A 184 -24.44 -29.72 25.27
CA PRO A 184 -25.27 -28.52 25.43
C PRO A 184 -24.77 -27.27 24.70
N HIS A 185 -25.73 -26.42 24.32
CA HIS A 185 -25.53 -25.08 23.76
C HIS A 185 -24.83 -24.14 24.78
N GLY A 186 -23.63 -23.67 24.46
CA GLY A 186 -22.88 -22.72 25.29
C GLY A 186 -23.53 -21.32 25.33
N HIS A 187 -23.71 -20.80 26.54
CA HIS A 187 -24.14 -19.43 26.83
C HIS A 187 -23.04 -18.40 26.47
N PHE A 188 -23.41 -17.37 25.72
CA PHE A 188 -22.66 -16.13 25.61
C PHE A 188 -22.85 -15.31 26.89
N ARG A 189 -21.75 -14.90 27.54
CA ARG A 189 -21.78 -13.84 28.56
C ARG A 189 -21.39 -12.51 27.90
N SER A 190 -22.17 -11.48 28.25
CA SER A 190 -21.91 -10.05 28.10
C SER A 190 -20.71 -9.59 28.92
#